data_AF-A0A945ST06-F1
#
_entry.id   AF-A0A945ST06-F1
#
_cell.length_a   1.000
_cell.length_b   1.000
_cell.length_c   1.000
_cell.angle_alpha   90.00
_cell.angle_beta   90.00
_cell.angle_gamma   90.00
#
_symmetry.space_group_name_H-M   'P 1'
#
loop_
_entity.id
_entity.type
_entity.pdbx_description
1 polymer ?
#
loop_
_entity_poly.entity_id
_entity_poly.type
_entity_poly.pdbx_seq_one_letter_code
_entity_poly.pdbx_strand_id
1 'polypeptide(L)'
;FDLSVYGANIRIYADLQRLSKPAADGSNSAVISPIPVHSDIAARVSTTRETVARVLGDLSRREIVIREKDRLIVTDTDLLAEMIEE
;
A
#
# COMPACT_ATOMS: atom_id res chain seq x y z
N PHE A 1 -20.78 12.02 1.89
CA PHE A 1 -19.39 11.76 1.49
C PHE A 1 -18.63 11.33 2.72
N ASP A 2 -18.17 10.08 2.74
CA ASP A 2 -17.58 9.47 3.93
C ASP A 2 -16.08 9.85 4.02
N LEU A 3 -15.78 10.87 4.83
CA LEU A 3 -14.40 11.31 5.10
C LEU A 3 -13.56 10.21 5.78
N SER A 4 -14.21 9.24 6.42
CA SER A 4 -13.55 8.17 7.16
C SER A 4 -12.89 7.13 6.24
N VAL A 5 -13.52 6.80 5.10
CA VAL A 5 -12.95 5.91 4.08
C VAL A 5 -11.78 6.57 3.34
N TYR A 6 -11.92 7.85 2.98
CA TYR A 6 -10.83 8.57 2.31
C TYR A 6 -9.58 8.67 3.20
N GLY A 7 -9.79 9.04 4.47
CA GLY A 7 -8.71 9.10 5.44
C GLY A 7 -8.08 7.73 5.76
N ALA A 8 -8.87 6.65 5.72
CA ALA A 8 -8.32 5.30 5.90
C ALA A 8 -7.43 4.88 4.71
N ASN A 9 -7.85 5.20 3.48
CA ASN A 9 -7.08 4.89 2.27
C ASN A 9 -5.72 5.57 2.28
N ILE A 10 -5.68 6.89 2.55
CA ILE A 10 -4.43 7.66 2.62
C ILE A 10 -3.46 7.06 3.64
N ARG A 11 -3.96 6.70 4.84
CA ARG A 11 -3.09 6.09 5.86
C ARG A 11 -2.57 4.72 5.43
N ILE A 12 -3.34 3.93 4.70
CA ILE A 12 -2.88 2.65 4.13
C ILE A 12 -1.79 2.89 3.09
N TYR A 13 -1.97 3.85 2.17
CA TYR A 13 -0.97 4.21 1.17
C TYR A 13 0.34 4.67 1.82
N ALA A 14 0.24 5.54 2.82
CA ALA A 14 1.40 6.00 3.59
C ALA A 14 2.12 4.86 4.33
N ASP A 15 1.38 3.89 4.89
CA ASP A 15 2.01 2.73 5.54
C ASP A 15 2.70 1.82 4.51
N LEU A 16 2.13 1.63 3.32
CA LEU A 16 2.79 0.91 2.23
C LEU A 16 4.05 1.64 1.76
N GLN A 17 3.99 2.95 1.55
CA GLN A 17 5.15 3.77 1.19
C GLN A 17 6.26 3.69 2.24
N ARG A 18 5.91 3.65 3.53
CA ARG A 18 6.86 3.47 4.63
C ARG A 18 7.53 2.09 4.62
N LEU A 19 6.80 1.05 4.20
CA LEU A 19 7.33 -0.31 4.08
C LEU A 19 8.14 -0.52 2.81
N SER A 20 7.82 0.24 1.76
CA SER A 20 8.53 0.28 0.49
C SER A 20 9.95 0.80 0.69
N LYS A 21 10.92 -0.11 0.70
CA LYS A 21 12.32 0.28 0.58
C LYS A 21 12.59 0.66 -0.87
N PRO A 22 13.17 1.84 -1.15
CA PRO A 22 13.57 2.18 -2.50
C PRO A 22 14.54 1.12 -3.02
N ALA A 23 14.31 0.67 -4.25
CA ALA A 23 15.20 -0.30 -4.87
C ALA A 23 16.60 0.32 -5.06
N ALA A 24 17.64 -0.45 -4.73
CA ALA A 24 19.03 0.03 -4.77
C ALA A 24 19.52 0.32 -6.20
N ASP A 25 18.78 -0.12 -7.22
CA ASP A 25 19.05 0.09 -8.63
C ASP A 25 18.47 1.41 -9.18
N GLY A 26 17.82 2.22 -8.33
CA GLY A 26 17.19 3.47 -8.74
C GLY A 26 15.91 3.27 -9.56
N SER A 27 15.35 2.06 -9.57
CA SER A 27 14.04 1.83 -10.16
C SER A 27 12.94 2.46 -9.30
N ASN A 28 11.90 2.99 -9.94
CA ASN A 28 10.72 3.56 -9.28
C ASN A 28 9.79 2.46 -8.71
N SER A 29 10.38 1.38 -8.19
CA SER A 29 9.65 0.24 -7.64
C SER A 29 10.20 -0.11 -6.27
N ALA A 30 9.38 -0.74 -5.45
CA ALA A 30 9.78 -1.18 -4.13
C ALA A 30 9.30 -2.59 -3.82
N VAL A 31 10.11 -3.32 -3.06
CA VAL A 31 9.79 -4.67 -2.63
C VAL A 31 9.57 -4.68 -1.13
N ILE A 32 8.38 -5.14 -0.72
CA ILE A 32 8.01 -5.35 0.67
C ILE A 32 8.04 -6.86 0.95
N SER A 33 9.00 -7.29 1.75
CA SER A 33 9.11 -8.69 2.20
C SER A 33 9.45 -8.73 3.71
N PRO A 34 8.77 -9.59 4.50
CA PRO A 34 7.67 -10.48 4.10
C PRO A 34 6.39 -9.69 3.75
N ILE A 35 5.44 -10.33 3.08
CA ILE A 35 4.14 -9.72 2.72
C ILE A 35 3.44 -9.28 4.02
N PRO A 36 3.07 -7.99 4.16
CA PRO A 36 2.42 -7.51 5.37
C PRO A 36 1.04 -8.14 5.51
N VAL A 37 0.70 -8.58 6.73
CA VAL A 37 -0.63 -9.12 7.02
C VAL A 37 -1.62 -7.97 7.10
N HIS A 38 -2.80 -8.13 6.51
CA HIS A 38 -3.82 -7.06 6.47
C HIS A 38 -4.19 -6.56 7.88
N SER A 39 -4.25 -7.46 8.87
CA SER A 39 -4.53 -7.10 10.27
C SER A 39 -3.44 -6.22 10.88
N ASP A 40 -2.16 -6.43 10.52
CA ASP A 40 -1.06 -5.62 11.04
C ASP A 40 -1.07 -4.22 10.44
N ILE A 41 -1.35 -4.10 9.13
CA ILE A 41 -1.56 -2.80 8.47
C ILE A 41 -2.74 -2.10 9.15
N ALA A 42 -3.87 -2.81 9.31
CA ALA A 42 -5.08 -2.26 9.89
C ALA A 42 -4.86 -1.70 11.31
N ALA A 43 -4.12 -2.45 12.14
CA ALA A 43 -3.73 -2.03 13.48
C ALA A 43 -2.82 -0.79 13.47
N ARG A 44 -1.87 -0.69 12.54
CA ARG A 44 -0.97 0.47 12.44
C ARG A 44 -1.67 1.76 12.03
N VAL A 45 -2.69 1.66 11.17
CA VAL A 45 -3.34 2.82 10.55
C VAL A 45 -4.76 3.09 11.08
N SER A 46 -5.12 2.44 12.19
CA SER A 46 -6.42 2.57 12.87
C SER A 46 -7.60 2.37 11.91
N THR A 47 -7.62 1.23 11.23
CA THR A 47 -8.73 0.82 10.34
C THR A 47 -9.03 -0.67 10.51
N THR A 48 -9.84 -1.25 9.62
CA THR A 48 -10.21 -2.68 9.64
C THR A 48 -9.43 -3.48 8.60
N ARG A 49 -9.28 -4.80 8.85
CA ARG A 49 -8.67 -5.74 7.89
C ARG A 49 -9.42 -5.72 6.55
N GLU A 50 -10.75 -5.56 6.59
CA GLU A 50 -11.62 -5.50 5.42
C GLU A 50 -11.33 -4.26 4.58
N THR A 51 -11.14 -3.10 5.20
CA THR A 51 -10.73 -1.87 4.49
C THR A 51 -9.37 -2.07 3.83
N VAL A 52 -8.38 -2.61 4.55
CA VAL A 52 -7.06 -2.89 3.98
C VAL A 52 -7.14 -3.86 2.79
N ALA A 53 -7.90 -4.95 2.94
CA ALA A 53 -8.06 -5.95 1.88
C ALA A 53 -8.69 -5.33 0.62
N ARG A 54 -9.71 -4.48 0.79
CA ARG A 54 -10.34 -3.75 -0.31
C ARG A 54 -9.35 -2.82 -1.00
N VAL A 55 -8.64 -1.98 -0.24
CA VAL A 55 -7.67 -1.03 -0.78
C VAL A 55 -6.54 -1.73 -1.52
N LEU A 56 -5.94 -2.79 -0.95
CA LEU A 56 -4.91 -3.58 -1.62
C LEU A 56 -5.45 -4.27 -2.87
N GLY A 57 -6.69 -4.75 -2.83
CA GLY A 57 -7.36 -5.30 -4.01
C GLY A 57 -7.55 -4.26 -5.11
N ASP A 58 -7.89 -3.02 -4.74
CA ASP A 58 -8.07 -1.90 -5.69
C ASP A 58 -6.74 -1.49 -6.31
N LEU A 59 -5.67 -1.37 -5.50
CA LEU A 59 -4.31 -1.13 -5.98
C LEU A 59 -3.80 -2.24 -6.90
N SER A 60 -4.13 -3.50 -6.59
CA SER A 60 -3.70 -4.65 -7.41
C SER A 60 -4.42 -4.67 -8.77
N ARG A 61 -5.70 -4.32 -8.82
CA ARG A 61 -6.44 -4.16 -10.09
C ARG A 61 -5.93 -3.00 -10.95
N ARG A 62 -5.33 -1.99 -10.32
CA ARG A 62 -4.67 -0.86 -10.99
C ARG A 62 -3.20 -1.13 -11.33
N GLU A 63 -2.71 -2.34 -11.04
CA GLU A 63 -1.31 -2.75 -11.25
C GLU A 63 -0.28 -1.91 -10.48
N ILE A 64 -0.72 -1.20 -9.42
CA ILE A 64 0.14 -0.40 -8.53
C ILE A 64 0.85 -1.30 -7.51
N VAL A 65 0.20 -2.39 -7.12
CA VAL A 65 0.81 -3.43 -6.30
C VAL A 65 0.66 -4.81 -6.93
N ILE A 66 1.74 -5.56 -6.95
CA ILE A 66 1.78 -6.94 -7.43
C ILE A 66 2.14 -7.83 -6.25
N ARG A 67 1.24 -8.75 -5.93
CA ARG A 67 1.49 -9.74 -4.90
C ARG A 67 2.15 -10.97 -5.52
N GLU A 68 3.35 -11.26 -5.07
CA GLU A 68 4.03 -12.52 -5.36
C GLU A 68 3.92 -13.50 -4.18
N LYS A 69 4.66 -14.61 -4.25
CA LYS A 69 4.59 -15.68 -3.24
C LYS A 69 5.14 -15.26 -1.88
N ASP A 70 6.23 -14.51 -1.85
CA ASP A 70 7.00 -14.14 -0.64
C ASP A 70 7.16 -12.64 -0.43
N ARG A 71 6.66 -11.84 -1.38
CA ARG A 71 6.82 -10.38 -1.39
C ARG A 71 5.63 -9.67 -2.02
N LEU A 72 5.45 -8.41 -1.65
CA LEU A 72 4.55 -7.47 -2.29
C LEU A 72 5.42 -6.45 -3.02
N ILE A 73 5.21 -6.28 -4.31
CA ILE A 73 5.92 -5.32 -5.14
C ILE A 73 5.03 -4.10 -5.32
N VAL A 74 5.53 -2.92 -4.99
CA VAL A 74 4.96 -1.65 -5.43
C VAL A 74 5.63 -1.31 -6.75
N THR A 75 4.85 -1.23 -7.82
CA THR A 75 5.37 -1.08 -9.20
C THR A 75 5.83 0.34 -9.49
N ASP A 76 5.16 1.32 -8.87
CA ASP A 76 5.42 2.74 -9.03
C ASP A 76 5.30 3.43 -7.66
N THR A 77 6.45 3.80 -7.07
CA THR A 77 6.49 4.46 -5.76
C THR A 77 6.09 5.93 -5.81
N ASP A 78 6.30 6.58 -6.94
CA ASP A 78 5.91 7.97 -7.18
C ASP A 78 4.39 8.10 -7.31
N LEU A 79 3.75 7.22 -8.10
CA LEU A 79 2.29 7.17 -8.23
C LEU A 79 1.62 6.87 -6.88
N LEU A 80 2.22 6.00 -6.06
CA LEU A 80 1.74 5.74 -4.71
C LEU A 80 1.85 6.99 -3.82
N ALA A 81 2.88 7.82 -4.03
CA ALA A 81 3.06 9.09 -3.34
C ALA A 81 2.01 10.13 -3.76
N GLU A 82 1.75 10.27 -5.06
CA GLU A 82 0.72 11.19 -5.57
C GLU A 82 -0.66 10.88 -4.96
N MET A 83 -1.00 9.60 -4.80
CA MET A 83 -2.26 9.16 -4.18
C MET A 83 -2.39 9.52 -2.68
N ILE A 84 -1.30 9.90 -2.01
CA ILE A 84 -1.32 10.40 -0.62
C ILE A 84 -1.60 11.90 -0.59
N GLU A 85 -1.21 12.63 -1.63
CA GLU A 85 -1.28 14.09 -1.72
C GLU A 85 -2.63 14.61 -2.26
N GLU A 86 -3.44 13.74 -2.88
CA GLU A 86 -4.83 14.03 -3.30
C GLU A 86 -5.81 14.15 -2.11
#